data_AF-A0A2Y9S2U3-F1
#
_entry.id   AF-A0A2Y9S2U3-F1
#
_cell.length_a   1.000
_cell.length_b   1.000
_cell.length_c   1.000
_cell.angle_alpha   90.00
_cell.angle_beta   90.00
_cell.angle_gamma   90.00
#
_symmetry.space_group_name_H-M   'P 1'
#
loop_
_entity.id
_entity.type
_entity.pdbx_description
1 polymer ?
#
loop_
_entity_poly.entity_id
_entity_poly.type
_entity_poly.pdbx_seq_one_letter_code
_entity_poly.pdbx_strand_id
1 'polypeptide(L)'
;MQKKGKFDYILLETTGLADPGAVASMFWVDAELGSDIYLDGIVTVVDSKYGLKHLAEEKAGGLINEATRQVALADLIIINKTDLVPEEDLSQLRTAIRYRIMNGSINGLGKILETQRSRVDLSNVLDLHAFDGLSGISLQKKLQYVSATQPHLDQNIITVTFEAPGNAKEESLNVFIQNLLWEKNVRNKDGHCMEVIRLKGLVSIKDRAQQVIVQGVHELYDLEETPVSWDDDAQRTNRLVFIGKNLDKDVLKQLFMATVTETGKQRTTHSKEGQVCP
;
A
#
# COMPACT_ATOMS: atom_id res chain seq x y z
N MET A 1 41.16 -4.39 8.48
CA MET A 1 39.82 -3.85 8.79
C MET A 1 39.16 -4.81 9.77
N GLN A 2 39.14 -4.50 11.08
CA GLN A 2 38.45 -5.34 12.07
C GLN A 2 36.96 -5.30 11.75
N LYS A 3 36.33 -6.46 11.51
CA LYS A 3 34.87 -6.56 11.34
C LYS A 3 34.24 -6.05 12.65
N LYS A 4 33.66 -4.84 12.62
CA LYS A 4 32.63 -4.45 13.60
C LYS A 4 31.55 -5.54 13.55
N GLY A 5 30.99 -5.89 14.72
CA GLY A 5 30.06 -7.01 14.88
C GLY A 5 28.83 -6.95 13.96
N LYS A 6 27.96 -7.97 14.06
CA LYS A 6 26.66 -7.96 13.39
C LYS A 6 25.87 -6.71 13.82
N PHE A 7 25.21 -6.04 12.88
CA PHE A 7 24.30 -4.93 13.15
C PHE A 7 22.87 -5.46 13.20
N ASP A 8 22.05 -4.90 14.07
CA ASP A 8 20.65 -5.33 14.25
C ASP A 8 19.70 -4.60 13.27
N TYR A 9 20.04 -3.36 12.87
CA TYR A 9 19.24 -2.57 11.92
C TYR A 9 20.13 -1.84 10.91
N ILE A 10 19.57 -1.68 9.71
CA ILE A 10 20.10 -0.79 8.66
C ILE A 10 19.08 0.33 8.45
N LEU A 11 19.50 1.57 8.68
CA LEU A 11 18.70 2.74 8.32
C LEU A 11 19.18 3.29 6.98
N LEU A 12 18.32 3.23 5.97
CA LEU A 12 18.61 3.81 4.67
C LEU A 12 17.93 5.17 4.54
N GLU A 13 18.73 6.22 4.38
CA GLU A 13 18.23 7.56 4.13
C GLU A 13 18.03 7.80 2.63
N THR A 14 16.78 7.95 2.20
CA THR A 14 16.43 8.34 0.83
C THR A 14 16.11 9.83 0.79
N THR A 15 17.13 10.69 0.68
CA THR A 15 16.92 12.15 0.70
C THR A 15 16.35 12.69 -0.61
N GLY A 16 15.60 13.80 -0.52
CA GLY A 16 15.19 14.60 -1.67
C GLY A 16 14.09 13.93 -2.50
N LEU A 17 14.38 13.71 -3.78
CA LEU A 17 13.43 13.19 -4.78
C LEU A 17 13.49 11.66 -4.93
N ALA A 18 14.20 10.98 -4.04
CA ALA A 18 14.32 9.53 -4.09
C ALA A 18 12.96 8.85 -3.86
N ASP A 19 12.71 7.79 -4.63
CA ASP A 19 11.50 6.97 -4.52
C ASP A 19 11.74 5.79 -3.57
N PRO A 20 11.12 5.78 -2.36
CA PRO A 20 11.31 4.69 -1.42
C PRO A 20 10.77 3.35 -1.93
N GLY A 21 9.84 3.35 -2.90
CA GLY A 21 9.30 2.12 -3.48
C GLY A 21 10.33 1.34 -4.29
N ALA A 22 11.20 2.04 -5.03
CA ALA A 22 12.29 1.41 -5.80
C ALA A 22 13.37 0.82 -4.89
N VAL A 23 13.55 1.37 -3.69
CA VAL A 23 14.43 0.80 -2.68
C VAL A 23 13.78 -0.42 -2.04
N ALA A 24 12.53 -0.30 -1.63
CA ALA A 24 11.78 -1.38 -1.00
C ALA A 24 11.73 -2.63 -1.89
N SER A 25 11.59 -2.47 -3.21
CA SER A 25 11.55 -3.57 -4.16
C SER A 25 12.85 -4.39 -4.19
N MET A 26 14.02 -3.77 -4.02
CA MET A 26 15.31 -4.48 -4.00
C MET A 26 15.42 -5.45 -2.82
N PHE A 27 14.97 -5.02 -1.63
CA PHE A 27 15.01 -5.86 -0.43
C PHE A 27 13.97 -6.99 -0.47
N TRP A 28 12.89 -6.81 -1.24
CA TRP A 28 11.91 -7.86 -1.47
C TRP A 28 12.49 -9.03 -2.25
N VAL A 29 13.20 -8.74 -3.35
CA VAL A 29 13.84 -9.76 -4.18
C VAL A 29 14.93 -10.51 -3.41
N ASP A 30 15.68 -9.81 -2.55
CA ASP A 30 16.79 -10.42 -1.80
C ASP A 30 16.31 -11.30 -0.63
N ALA A 31 15.13 -11.03 -0.07
CA ALA A 31 14.53 -11.89 0.96
C ALA A 31 14.18 -13.29 0.41
N GLU A 32 13.66 -13.39 -0.81
CA GLU A 32 13.42 -14.67 -1.48
C GLU A 32 14.72 -15.45 -1.76
N LEU A 33 15.85 -14.75 -1.86
CA LEU A 33 17.18 -15.34 -2.07
C LEU A 33 17.84 -15.83 -0.77
N GLY A 34 17.16 -15.69 0.38
CA GLY A 34 17.64 -16.16 1.68
C GLY A 34 18.61 -15.19 2.38
N SER A 35 18.49 -13.89 2.11
CA SER A 35 19.23 -12.84 2.80
C SER A 35 18.78 -12.71 4.26
N ASP A 36 19.73 -12.47 5.18
CA ASP A 36 19.44 -12.16 6.60
C ASP A 36 18.82 -10.75 6.77
N ILE A 37 18.59 -10.02 5.67
CA ILE A 37 18.10 -8.64 5.64
C ILE A 37 16.68 -8.64 5.06
N TYR A 38 15.75 -8.03 5.79
CA TYR A 38 14.38 -7.79 5.34
C TYR A 38 13.97 -6.33 5.56
N LEU A 39 12.91 -5.89 4.89
CA LEU A 39 12.38 -4.54 5.04
C LEU A 39 11.42 -4.47 6.23
N ASP A 40 11.81 -3.75 7.28
CA ASP A 40 10.97 -3.55 8.47
C ASP A 40 9.80 -2.56 8.22
N GLY A 41 10.08 -1.43 7.58
CA GLY A 41 9.08 -0.39 7.32
C GLY A 41 9.65 0.85 6.62
N ILE A 42 8.77 1.62 5.99
CA ILE A 42 9.12 2.91 5.37
C ILE A 42 8.73 4.05 6.31
N VAL A 43 9.70 4.86 6.74
CA VAL A 43 9.46 6.02 7.62
C VAL A 43 9.56 7.32 6.82
N THR A 44 8.52 8.15 6.86
CA THR A 44 8.50 9.46 6.21
C THR A 44 8.41 10.58 7.23
N VAL A 45 9.33 11.55 7.14
CA VAL A 45 9.32 12.74 7.99
C VAL A 45 8.70 13.90 7.19
N VAL A 46 7.64 14.50 7.73
CA VAL A 46 6.93 15.62 7.13
C VAL A 46 7.20 16.89 7.94
N ASP A 47 7.59 17.96 7.27
CA ASP A 47 7.72 19.28 7.87
C ASP A 47 6.33 19.87 8.15
N SER A 48 6.03 20.25 9.40
CA SER A 48 4.72 20.79 9.78
C SER A 48 4.36 22.10 9.06
N LYS A 49 5.35 22.93 8.74
CA LYS A 49 5.16 24.27 8.17
C LYS A 49 4.97 24.23 6.66
N TYR A 50 5.67 23.32 5.99
CA TYR A 50 5.66 23.24 4.52
C TYR A 50 4.97 21.99 3.98
N GLY A 51 4.63 21.01 4.83
CA GLY A 51 4.08 19.73 4.43
C GLY A 51 2.81 19.83 3.59
N LEU A 52 1.89 20.71 3.98
CA LEU A 52 0.64 20.90 3.24
C LEU A 52 0.91 21.46 1.83
N LYS A 53 1.84 22.42 1.73
CA LYS A 53 2.25 22.99 0.45
C LYS A 53 2.90 21.94 -0.45
N HIS A 54 3.80 21.11 0.08
CA HIS A 54 4.46 20.06 -0.71
C HIS A 54 3.48 18.98 -1.16
N LEU A 55 2.50 18.61 -0.31
CA LEU A 55 1.46 17.65 -0.67
C LEU A 55 0.52 18.19 -1.76
N ALA A 56 0.24 19.50 -1.75
CA ALA A 56 -0.61 20.16 -2.74
C ALA A 56 0.11 20.54 -4.04
N GLU A 57 1.43 20.32 -4.14
CA GLU A 57 2.22 20.69 -5.32
C GLU A 57 1.81 19.86 -6.54
N GLU A 58 1.42 20.51 -7.63
CA GLU A 58 1.09 19.84 -8.88
C GLU A 58 2.32 19.72 -9.78
N LYS A 59 2.60 18.51 -10.26
CA LYS A 59 3.62 18.29 -11.28
C LYS A 59 3.00 18.37 -12.68
N ALA A 60 3.79 18.89 -13.62
CA ALA A 60 3.42 18.89 -15.03
C ALA A 60 3.15 17.46 -15.54
N GLY A 61 2.25 17.33 -16.52
CA GLY A 61 1.90 16.04 -17.12
C GLY A 61 1.10 15.11 -16.20
N GLY A 62 0.55 15.63 -15.09
CA GLY A 62 -0.21 14.83 -14.13
C GLY A 62 0.64 13.81 -13.38
N LEU A 63 1.96 14.00 -13.33
CA LEU A 63 2.83 13.13 -12.54
C LEU A 63 2.48 13.22 -11.06
N ILE A 64 2.71 12.12 -10.35
CA ILE A 64 2.58 12.07 -8.90
C ILE A 64 3.72 12.91 -8.29
N ASN A 65 3.40 13.87 -7.43
CA ASN A 65 4.43 14.60 -6.68
C ASN A 65 5.13 13.69 -5.66
N GLU A 66 6.39 13.99 -5.38
CA GLU A 66 7.26 13.13 -4.58
C GLU A 66 6.79 13.05 -3.12
N ALA A 67 6.31 14.17 -2.56
CA ALA A 67 5.80 14.23 -1.18
C ALA A 67 4.58 13.32 -0.97
N THR A 68 3.65 13.29 -1.92
CA THR A 68 2.46 12.43 -1.88
C THR A 68 2.86 10.98 -2.04
N ARG A 69 3.81 10.66 -2.93
CA ARG A 69 4.32 9.30 -3.09
C ARG A 69 4.98 8.79 -1.82
N GLN A 70 5.85 9.59 -1.20
CA GLN A 70 6.55 9.24 0.04
C GLN A 70 5.55 9.02 1.19
N VAL A 71 4.59 9.93 1.36
CA VAL A 71 3.52 9.77 2.37
C VAL A 71 2.64 8.54 2.10
N ALA A 72 2.35 8.23 0.83
CA ALA A 72 1.54 7.07 0.46
C ALA A 72 2.25 5.72 0.69
N LEU A 73 3.57 5.70 0.58
CA LEU A 73 4.38 4.50 0.83
C LEU A 73 4.74 4.32 2.31
N ALA A 74 4.61 5.37 3.12
CA ALA A 74 5.03 5.36 4.52
C ALA A 74 4.21 4.40 5.40
N ASP A 75 4.93 3.57 6.14
CA ASP A 75 4.41 2.79 7.26
C ASP A 75 4.45 3.60 8.56
N LEU A 76 5.33 4.59 8.70
CA LEU A 76 5.35 5.53 9.82
C LEU A 76 5.48 6.96 9.29
N ILE A 77 4.69 7.88 9.83
CA ILE A 77 4.79 9.30 9.49
C ILE A 77 5.15 10.11 10.72
N ILE A 78 6.22 10.89 10.61
CA ILE A 78 6.66 11.78 11.66
C ILE A 78 6.40 13.21 11.20
N ILE A 79 5.38 13.88 11.75
CA ILE A 79 5.19 15.32 11.55
C ILE A 79 6.15 16.04 12.51
N ASN A 80 7.16 16.68 11.95
CA ASN A 80 8.21 17.36 12.70
C ASN A 80 8.01 18.88 12.70
N LYS A 81 8.66 19.57 13.65
CA LYS A 81 8.62 21.03 13.86
C LYS A 81 7.24 21.52 14.27
N THR A 82 6.48 20.72 15.02
CA THR A 82 5.13 21.09 15.45
C THR A 82 5.10 22.35 16.31
N ASP A 83 6.23 22.73 16.91
CA ASP A 83 6.43 23.99 17.65
C ASP A 83 6.42 25.26 16.78
N LEU A 84 6.58 25.13 15.46
CA LEU A 84 6.71 26.27 14.55
C LEU A 84 5.40 26.68 13.86
N VAL A 85 4.30 25.99 14.13
CA VAL A 85 2.99 26.23 13.51
C VAL A 85 1.88 26.27 14.56
N PRO A 86 0.80 27.04 14.32
CA PRO A 86 -0.42 26.95 15.12
C PRO A 86 -1.06 25.55 15.05
N GLU A 87 -1.82 25.18 16.09
CA GLU A 87 -2.55 23.89 16.12
C GLU A 87 -3.58 23.77 14.97
N GLU A 88 -4.12 24.88 14.48
CA GLU A 88 -5.03 24.87 13.33
C GLU A 88 -4.34 24.34 12.06
N ASP A 89 -3.18 24.88 11.73
CA ASP A 89 -2.37 24.44 10.57
C ASP A 89 -1.92 22.98 10.75
N LEU A 90 -1.52 22.60 11.97
CA LEU A 90 -1.14 21.23 12.28
C LEU A 90 -2.32 20.26 12.11
N SER A 91 -3.51 20.66 12.56
CA SER A 91 -4.74 19.87 12.42
C SER A 91 -5.14 19.72 10.95
N GLN A 92 -4.99 20.77 10.13
CA GLN A 92 -5.21 20.71 8.69
C GLN A 92 -4.24 19.74 8.02
N LEU A 93 -2.94 19.83 8.34
CA LEU A 93 -1.93 18.91 7.82
C LEU A 93 -2.21 17.47 8.25
N ARG A 94 -2.50 17.25 9.53
CA ARG A 94 -2.87 15.95 10.10
C ARG A 94 -4.07 15.37 9.36
N THR A 95 -5.08 16.18 9.07
CA THR A 95 -6.28 15.78 8.34
C THR A 95 -5.96 15.48 6.87
N ALA A 96 -5.12 16.28 6.21
CA ALA A 96 -4.71 16.04 4.83
C ALA A 96 -3.91 14.73 4.68
N ILE A 97 -2.94 14.51 5.58
CA ILE A 97 -2.14 13.27 5.65
C ILE A 97 -3.08 12.09 5.95
N ARG A 98 -3.92 12.20 6.97
CA ARG A 98 -4.91 11.16 7.30
C ARG A 98 -5.84 10.89 6.14
N TYR A 99 -6.37 11.89 5.44
CA TYR A 99 -7.25 11.70 4.30
C TYR A 99 -6.55 10.93 3.16
N ARG A 100 -5.29 11.30 2.86
CA ARG A 100 -4.47 10.63 1.85
C ARG A 100 -4.13 9.17 2.24
N ILE A 101 -4.08 8.84 3.54
CA ILE A 101 -3.75 7.51 4.08
C ILE A 101 -4.98 6.66 4.47
N MET A 102 -6.10 7.28 4.84
CA MET A 102 -7.26 6.60 5.46
C MET A 102 -8.30 6.16 4.43
N ASN A 103 -8.44 6.86 3.30
CA ASN A 103 -9.09 6.25 2.14
C ASN A 103 -8.21 5.14 1.54
N GLY A 104 -6.94 5.16 1.99
CA GLY A 104 -5.63 4.62 1.61
C GLY A 104 -5.25 3.20 1.91
N SER A 105 -5.61 2.74 3.08
CA SER A 105 -4.84 1.63 3.58
C SER A 105 -5.68 0.86 4.56
N ILE A 106 -5.48 -0.44 4.50
CA ILE A 106 -5.60 -1.25 5.71
C ILE A 106 -4.46 -0.92 6.67
N ASN A 107 -4.33 0.36 7.01
CA ASN A 107 -3.39 0.84 7.98
C ASN A 107 -4.12 1.84 8.86
N GLY A 108 -4.66 1.32 9.94
CA GLY A 108 -4.17 1.81 11.23
C GLY A 108 -2.68 1.51 11.44
N LEU A 109 -1.77 1.77 10.49
CA LEU A 109 -0.31 1.60 10.66
C LEU A 109 0.50 2.82 10.30
N GLY A 110 0.05 3.76 9.46
CA GLY A 110 0.68 5.07 9.36
C GLY A 110 0.55 5.79 10.70
N LYS A 111 1.34 5.37 11.68
CA LYS A 111 1.37 5.92 13.02
C LYS A 111 1.88 7.32 12.82
N ILE A 112 1.01 8.29 13.02
CA ILE A 112 1.39 9.69 12.92
C ILE A 112 1.97 10.06 14.27
N LEU A 113 3.27 10.37 14.28
CA LEU A 113 3.96 10.89 15.44
C LEU A 113 4.24 12.36 15.23
N GLU A 114 3.88 13.15 16.21
CA GLU A 114 4.19 14.57 16.24
C GLU A 114 5.44 14.79 17.06
N THR A 115 6.41 15.51 16.49
CA THR A 115 7.73 15.68 17.08
C THR A 115 8.22 17.11 16.94
N GLN A 116 9.13 17.46 17.86
CA GLN A 116 9.90 18.69 17.80
C GLN A 116 11.37 18.29 17.65
N ARG A 117 12.05 18.88 16.65
CA ARG A 117 13.46 18.57 16.31
C ARG A 117 13.70 17.06 16.06
N SER A 118 12.72 16.38 15.49
CA SER A 118 12.71 14.94 15.19
C SER A 118 12.99 14.05 16.42
N ARG A 119 12.72 14.54 17.63
CA ARG A 119 12.87 13.74 18.85
C ARG A 119 11.72 12.75 18.94
N VAL A 120 12.06 11.47 18.79
CA VAL A 120 11.14 10.34 18.86
C VAL A 120 11.86 9.18 19.54
N ASP A 121 11.12 8.37 20.28
CA ASP A 121 11.65 7.11 20.82
C ASP A 121 11.91 6.13 19.67
N LEU A 122 13.09 5.51 19.64
CA LEU A 122 13.49 4.56 18.60
C LEU A 122 12.57 3.34 18.53
N SER A 123 11.99 2.91 19.66
CA SER A 123 11.00 1.83 19.70
C SER A 123 9.71 2.15 18.94
N ASN A 124 9.49 3.42 18.60
CA ASN A 124 8.36 3.84 17.78
C ASN A 124 8.71 3.95 16.28
N VAL A 125 9.99 3.82 15.91
CA VAL A 125 10.52 4.00 14.55
C VAL A 125 11.06 2.70 13.97
N LEU A 126 11.67 1.87 14.81
CA LEU A 126 12.16 0.53 14.48
C LEU A 126 11.14 -0.52 14.93
N ASP A 127 11.29 -1.76 14.43
CA ASP A 127 10.39 -2.89 14.74
C ASP A 127 8.94 -2.61 14.36
N LEU A 128 8.75 -2.01 13.19
CA LEU A 128 7.42 -1.72 12.68
C LEU A 128 6.72 -3.00 12.21
N HIS A 129 7.47 -4.02 11.78
CA HIS A 129 6.95 -5.28 11.23
C HIS A 129 5.87 -5.02 10.18
N ALA A 130 6.06 -3.98 9.36
CA ALA A 130 5.03 -3.47 8.47
C ALA A 130 4.73 -4.45 7.31
N PHE A 131 5.71 -5.31 7.03
CA PHE A 131 5.72 -6.29 5.96
C PHE A 131 5.61 -7.74 6.46
N ASP A 132 5.37 -7.97 7.76
CA ASP A 132 5.27 -9.33 8.33
C ASP A 132 3.85 -9.92 8.21
N GLY A 133 3.74 -11.23 7.98
CA GLY A 133 2.49 -12.00 7.94
C GLY A 133 1.69 -12.03 9.25
N LEU A 134 2.34 -11.75 10.38
CA LEU A 134 1.70 -11.57 11.69
C LEU A 134 0.73 -10.38 11.73
N SER A 135 0.81 -9.48 10.74
CA SER A 135 -0.11 -8.35 10.59
C SER A 135 -1.56 -8.77 10.30
N GLY A 136 -1.85 -10.04 9.99
CA GLY A 136 -3.19 -10.53 9.61
C GLY A 136 -4.30 -10.26 10.64
N ILE A 137 -4.04 -10.46 11.93
CA ILE A 137 -5.01 -10.17 13.02
C ILE A 137 -5.27 -8.65 13.12
N SER A 138 -4.21 -7.85 12.96
CA SER A 138 -4.28 -6.39 12.97
C SER A 138 -5.04 -5.86 11.75
N LEU A 139 -4.79 -6.46 10.60
CA LEU A 139 -5.41 -6.20 9.30
C LEU A 139 -6.92 -6.45 9.36
N GLN A 140 -7.33 -7.62 9.87
CA GLN A 140 -8.74 -8.03 9.96
C GLN A 140 -9.57 -7.08 10.84
N LYS A 141 -9.06 -6.71 12.03
CA LYS A 141 -9.71 -5.72 12.91
C LYS A 141 -9.81 -4.34 12.26
N LYS A 142 -8.77 -3.89 11.56
CA LYS A 142 -8.72 -2.54 10.95
C LYS A 142 -9.64 -2.39 9.75
N LEU A 143 -9.76 -3.44 8.93
CA LEU A 143 -10.70 -3.49 7.82
C LEU A 143 -12.17 -3.36 8.25
N GLN A 144 -12.53 -3.76 9.47
CA GLN A 144 -13.91 -3.61 9.97
C GLN A 144 -14.30 -2.14 10.19
N TYR A 145 -13.34 -1.20 10.28
CA TYR A 145 -13.59 0.21 10.58
C TYR A 145 -13.54 1.13 9.35
N VAL A 146 -13.22 0.62 8.15
CA VAL A 146 -13.20 1.44 6.92
C VAL A 146 -14.63 1.57 6.39
N SER A 147 -15.39 2.49 6.97
CA SER A 147 -16.69 2.89 6.42
C SER A 147 -16.48 3.71 5.14
N ALA A 148 -17.22 3.36 4.09
CA ALA A 148 -17.16 4.04 2.80
C ALA A 148 -17.56 5.52 2.95
N THR A 149 -16.62 6.45 2.72
CA THR A 149 -16.95 7.88 2.64
C THR A 149 -16.29 8.58 1.46
N GLN A 150 -16.89 9.72 1.13
CA GLN A 150 -17.05 10.36 -0.17
C GLN A 150 -15.77 10.65 -0.99
N PRO A 151 -15.88 10.66 -2.33
CA PRO A 151 -14.85 11.21 -3.20
C PRO A 151 -14.87 12.74 -3.06
N HIS A 152 -13.76 13.34 -2.66
CA HIS A 152 -13.59 14.79 -2.77
C HIS A 152 -12.36 15.16 -3.59
N LEU A 153 -12.53 16.32 -4.23
CA LEU A 153 -11.77 16.88 -5.32
C LEU A 153 -10.28 16.99 -5.00
N ASP A 154 -9.52 16.45 -5.94
CA ASP A 154 -8.17 16.82 -6.34
C ASP A 154 -6.97 15.94 -5.93
N GLN A 155 -6.16 15.72 -6.97
CA GLN A 155 -4.77 15.27 -7.04
C GLN A 155 -4.41 13.78 -6.98
N ASN A 156 -4.34 13.22 -8.20
CA ASN A 156 -3.52 12.12 -8.72
C ASN A 156 -3.47 10.79 -7.95
N ILE A 157 -3.20 10.71 -6.64
CA ILE A 157 -3.23 9.46 -5.89
C ILE A 157 -4.51 9.38 -5.08
N ILE A 158 -5.31 8.36 -5.35
CA ILE A 158 -6.47 8.01 -4.54
C ILE A 158 -6.25 6.65 -3.91
N THR A 159 -7.22 6.23 -3.12
CA THR A 159 -7.24 4.85 -2.69
C THR A 159 -8.61 4.26 -2.70
N VAL A 160 -8.61 3.03 -3.18
CA VAL A 160 -9.74 2.15 -3.29
C VAL A 160 -9.61 1.05 -2.26
N THR A 161 -10.66 0.92 -1.44
CA THR A 161 -10.88 -0.21 -0.55
C THR A 161 -12.17 -0.93 -0.92
N PHE A 162 -12.15 -2.26 -0.98
CA PHE A 162 -13.35 -3.06 -1.15
C PHE A 162 -13.26 -4.43 -0.47
N GLU A 163 -14.45 -4.97 -0.18
CA GLU A 163 -14.64 -6.35 0.25
C GLU A 163 -15.32 -7.16 -0.85
N ALA A 164 -14.92 -8.42 -0.98
CA ALA A 164 -15.48 -9.37 -1.93
C ALA A 164 -15.56 -10.78 -1.33
N PRO A 165 -16.74 -11.41 -1.31
CA PRO A 165 -16.88 -12.76 -0.80
C PRO A 165 -16.30 -13.81 -1.75
N GLY A 166 -15.86 -14.94 -1.20
CA GLY A 166 -15.49 -16.14 -1.96
C GLY A 166 -14.00 -16.51 -1.86
N ASN A 167 -13.60 -17.55 -2.60
CA ASN A 167 -12.24 -18.11 -2.57
C ASN A 167 -11.58 -17.99 -3.94
N ALA A 168 -10.47 -17.26 -4.03
CA ALA A 168 -9.69 -17.16 -5.24
C ALA A 168 -8.83 -18.41 -5.43
N LYS A 169 -8.63 -18.84 -6.68
CA LYS A 169 -7.47 -19.70 -6.99
C LYS A 169 -6.22 -18.84 -6.99
N GLU A 170 -5.12 -19.39 -6.50
CA GLU A 170 -3.84 -18.67 -6.45
C GLU A 170 -3.38 -18.22 -7.84
N GLU A 171 -3.53 -19.08 -8.85
CA GLU A 171 -3.14 -18.73 -10.23
C GLU A 171 -3.99 -17.58 -10.78
N SER A 172 -5.31 -17.62 -10.56
CA SER A 172 -6.22 -16.55 -11.01
C SER A 172 -5.94 -15.24 -10.27
N LEU A 173 -5.58 -15.31 -8.98
CA LEU A 173 -5.17 -14.14 -8.18
C LEU A 173 -3.88 -13.53 -8.72
N ASN A 174 -2.88 -14.36 -9.01
CA ASN A 174 -1.60 -13.92 -9.56
C ASN A 174 -1.79 -13.23 -10.91
N VAL A 175 -2.61 -13.79 -11.80
CA VAL A 175 -2.95 -13.15 -13.09
C VAL A 175 -3.64 -11.81 -12.89
N PHE A 176 -4.57 -11.70 -11.92
CA PHE A 176 -5.22 -10.43 -11.61
C PHE A 176 -4.22 -9.37 -11.14
N ILE A 177 -3.32 -9.72 -10.22
CA ILE A 177 -2.31 -8.80 -9.69
C ILE A 177 -1.30 -8.42 -10.77
N GLN A 178 -0.80 -9.38 -11.55
CA GLN A 178 0.14 -9.13 -12.65
C GLN A 178 -0.45 -8.19 -13.71
N ASN A 179 -1.72 -8.38 -14.08
CA ASN A 179 -2.40 -7.51 -15.04
C ASN A 179 -2.49 -6.06 -14.54
N LEU A 180 -2.62 -5.90 -13.21
CA LEU A 180 -2.77 -4.61 -12.56
C LEU A 180 -1.42 -3.91 -12.31
N LEU A 181 -0.41 -4.65 -11.86
CA LEU A 181 0.89 -4.11 -11.46
C LEU A 181 1.89 -4.03 -12.63
N TRP A 182 2.03 -5.10 -13.43
CA TRP A 182 3.04 -5.21 -14.48
C TRP A 182 2.54 -4.76 -15.84
N GLU A 183 1.45 -5.37 -16.28
CA GLU A 183 0.94 -5.17 -17.64
C GLU A 183 0.36 -3.76 -17.81
N LYS A 184 -0.06 -3.12 -16.69
CA LYS A 184 -0.67 -1.77 -16.66
C LYS A 184 -1.79 -1.61 -17.68
N ASN A 185 -2.48 -2.71 -17.99
CA ASN A 185 -3.49 -2.79 -19.04
C ASN A 185 -4.90 -2.50 -18.50
N VAL A 186 -5.04 -2.32 -17.18
CA VAL A 186 -6.32 -2.04 -16.55
C VAL A 186 -6.62 -0.55 -16.59
N ARG A 187 -7.77 -0.19 -17.17
CA ARG A 187 -8.22 1.20 -17.32
C ARG A 187 -9.43 1.48 -16.45
N ASN A 188 -9.55 2.70 -15.98
CA ASN A 188 -10.76 3.16 -15.32
C ASN A 188 -11.89 3.41 -16.33
N LYS A 189 -13.09 3.76 -15.84
CA LYS A 189 -14.25 4.06 -16.70
C LYS A 189 -14.02 5.22 -17.68
N ASP A 190 -13.11 6.13 -17.35
CA ASP A 190 -12.72 7.27 -18.20
C ASP A 190 -11.62 6.91 -19.22
N GLY A 191 -11.15 5.65 -19.25
CA GLY A 191 -10.16 5.16 -20.19
C GLY A 191 -8.69 5.43 -19.79
N HIS A 192 -8.45 6.02 -18.63
CA HIS A 192 -7.10 6.25 -18.10
C HIS A 192 -6.53 4.97 -17.49
N CYS A 193 -5.23 4.73 -17.69
CA CYS A 193 -4.52 3.63 -17.04
C CYS A 193 -4.51 3.80 -15.53
N MET A 194 -4.82 2.72 -14.81
CA MET A 194 -4.70 2.64 -13.37
C MET A 194 -3.27 2.28 -13.00
N GLU A 195 -2.66 3.10 -12.15
CA GLU A 195 -1.29 2.90 -11.67
C GLU A 195 -1.35 2.61 -10.17
N VAL A 196 -0.99 1.40 -9.76
CA VAL A 196 -0.94 1.03 -8.34
C VAL A 196 0.48 1.23 -7.82
N ILE A 197 0.61 1.95 -6.71
CA ILE A 197 1.88 2.16 -6.01
C ILE A 197 2.01 1.26 -4.77
N ARG A 198 0.89 0.91 -4.15
CA ARG A 198 0.85 0.00 -3.00
C ARG A 198 -0.43 -0.82 -3.00
N LEU A 199 -0.27 -2.11 -2.73
CA LEU A 199 -1.33 -3.08 -2.54
C LEU A 199 -1.17 -3.70 -1.17
N LYS A 200 -2.26 -3.80 -0.41
CA LYS A 200 -2.33 -4.69 0.75
C LYS A 200 -3.72 -5.30 0.84
N GLY A 201 -3.81 -6.55 1.23
CA GLY A 201 -5.08 -7.23 1.35
C GLY A 201 -5.00 -8.51 2.14
N LEU A 202 -6.16 -8.91 2.65
CA LEU A 202 -6.40 -10.23 3.20
C LEU A 202 -7.26 -10.99 2.19
N VAL A 203 -6.74 -12.09 1.67
CA VAL A 203 -7.39 -12.89 0.64
C VAL A 203 -7.58 -14.33 1.10
N SER A 204 -8.65 -14.93 0.62
CA SER A 204 -8.97 -16.34 0.79
C SER A 204 -8.53 -17.08 -0.46
N ILE A 205 -7.56 -17.98 -0.28
CA ILE A 205 -7.11 -18.88 -1.34
C ILE A 205 -7.83 -20.22 -1.19
N LYS A 206 -8.28 -20.76 -2.32
CA LYS A 206 -8.93 -22.07 -2.38
C LYS A 206 -7.99 -23.15 -1.82
N ASP A 207 -8.56 -24.10 -1.08
CA ASP A 207 -7.85 -25.24 -0.50
C ASP A 207 -6.81 -24.87 0.59
N ARG A 208 -6.75 -23.59 1.01
CA ARG A 208 -6.01 -23.14 2.19
C ARG A 208 -6.97 -22.82 3.34
N ALA A 209 -6.66 -23.31 4.55
CA ALA A 209 -7.46 -23.02 5.75
C ALA A 209 -7.11 -21.64 6.34
N GLN A 210 -5.87 -21.20 6.16
CA GLN A 210 -5.35 -19.94 6.67
C GLN A 210 -5.71 -18.75 5.78
N GLN A 211 -5.79 -17.57 6.40
CA GLN A 211 -5.86 -16.31 5.69
C GLN A 211 -4.50 -16.02 5.06
N VAL A 212 -4.50 -15.46 3.86
CA VAL A 212 -3.28 -15.09 3.13
C VAL A 212 -3.23 -13.58 3.01
N ILE A 213 -2.09 -12.99 3.34
CA ILE A 213 -1.84 -11.57 3.09
C ILE A 213 -1.25 -11.44 1.69
N VAL A 214 -1.90 -10.60 0.89
CA VAL A 214 -1.29 -10.05 -0.31
C VAL A 214 -0.73 -8.69 0.02
N GLN A 215 0.51 -8.44 -0.36
CA GLN A 215 1.13 -7.14 -0.23
C GLN A 215 2.03 -6.87 -1.43
N GLY A 216 2.03 -5.63 -1.90
CA GLY A 216 2.84 -5.25 -3.06
C GLY A 216 3.21 -3.78 -3.04
N VAL A 217 4.38 -3.49 -3.60
CA VAL A 217 4.94 -2.16 -3.77
C VAL A 217 5.40 -2.03 -5.21
N HIS A 218 4.86 -1.03 -5.91
CA HIS A 218 5.01 -0.86 -7.35
C HIS A 218 4.67 -2.15 -8.12
N GLU A 219 5.68 -2.76 -8.75
CA GLU A 219 5.52 -3.95 -9.59
C GLU A 219 5.67 -5.23 -8.77
N LEU A 220 6.31 -5.21 -7.60
CA LEU A 220 6.50 -6.44 -6.83
C LEU A 220 5.33 -6.71 -5.89
N TYR A 221 4.99 -7.98 -5.72
CA TYR A 221 4.03 -8.44 -4.72
C TYR A 221 4.42 -9.81 -4.17
N ASP A 222 3.83 -10.13 -3.03
CA ASP A 222 4.01 -11.39 -2.31
C ASP A 222 2.70 -11.88 -1.70
N LEU A 223 2.65 -13.17 -1.43
CA LEU A 223 1.55 -13.88 -0.79
C LEU A 223 2.07 -14.67 0.41
N GLU A 224 1.79 -14.17 1.61
CA GLU A 224 2.24 -14.80 2.86
C GLU A 224 1.06 -15.41 3.62
N GLU A 225 1.20 -16.67 4.05
CA GLU A 225 0.22 -17.31 4.93
C GLU A 225 0.30 -16.73 6.34
N THR A 226 -0.86 -16.37 6.89
CA THR A 226 -0.94 -15.88 8.27
C THR A 226 -1.19 -17.04 9.23
N PRO A 227 -0.86 -16.89 10.53
CA PRO A 227 -1.22 -17.88 11.54
C PRO A 227 -2.74 -17.95 11.80
N VAL A 228 -3.55 -17.09 11.17
CA VAL A 228 -4.99 -16.98 11.40
C VAL A 228 -5.73 -17.88 10.42
N SER A 229 -6.53 -18.81 10.94
CA SER A 229 -7.44 -19.61 10.12
C SER A 229 -8.72 -18.83 9.81
N TRP A 230 -9.32 -19.11 8.65
CA TRP A 230 -10.71 -18.75 8.40
C TRP A 230 -11.62 -19.58 9.32
N ASP A 231 -12.71 -18.98 9.80
CA ASP A 231 -13.78 -19.74 10.46
C ASP A 231 -14.51 -20.59 9.40
N ASP A 232 -14.58 -21.91 9.62
CA ASP A 232 -15.16 -22.86 8.65
C ASP A 232 -16.67 -22.65 8.43
N ASP A 233 -17.37 -22.05 9.41
CA ASP A 233 -18.81 -21.79 9.37
C ASP A 233 -19.19 -20.43 8.74
N ALA A 234 -18.20 -19.57 8.46
CA ALA A 234 -18.43 -18.21 7.95
C ALA A 234 -18.08 -18.07 6.47
N GLN A 235 -18.85 -17.25 5.75
CA GLN A 235 -18.50 -16.88 4.38
C GLN A 235 -17.19 -16.09 4.37
N ARG A 236 -16.13 -16.71 3.84
CA ARG A 236 -14.81 -16.08 3.73
C ARG A 236 -14.91 -14.81 2.89
N THR A 237 -14.37 -13.73 3.43
CA THR A 237 -14.48 -12.38 2.86
C THR A 237 -13.10 -11.81 2.62
N ASN A 238 -12.77 -11.61 1.34
CA ASN A 238 -11.55 -10.95 0.90
C ASN A 238 -11.67 -9.46 1.12
N ARG A 239 -10.57 -8.82 1.48
CA ARG A 239 -10.53 -7.41 1.84
C ARG A 239 -9.25 -6.81 1.27
N LEU A 240 -9.38 -5.91 0.31
CA LEU A 240 -8.27 -5.40 -0.49
C LEU A 240 -8.22 -3.89 -0.46
N VAL A 241 -7.00 -3.36 -0.49
CA VAL A 241 -6.73 -1.94 -0.57
C VAL A 241 -5.62 -1.65 -1.57
N PHE A 242 -5.90 -0.67 -2.43
CA PHE A 242 -5.02 -0.22 -3.50
C PHE A 242 -4.80 1.28 -3.39
N ILE A 243 -3.56 1.71 -3.23
CA ILE A 243 -3.15 3.11 -3.33
C ILE A 243 -2.56 3.32 -4.70
N GLY A 244 -2.98 4.37 -5.39
CA GLY A 244 -2.55 4.56 -6.75
C GLY A 244 -3.27 5.69 -7.47
N LYS A 245 -2.88 5.89 -8.72
CA LYS A 245 -3.43 6.91 -9.60
C LYS A 245 -4.50 6.36 -10.53
N ASN A 246 -5.52 7.19 -10.77
CA ASN A 246 -6.67 6.91 -11.62
C ASN A 246 -7.48 5.66 -11.21
N LEU A 247 -7.33 5.16 -9.99
CA LEU A 247 -7.97 3.92 -9.57
C LEU A 247 -9.50 4.01 -9.66
N ASP A 248 -10.15 2.91 -10.01
CA ASP A 248 -11.61 2.81 -10.06
C ASP A 248 -12.07 1.62 -9.22
N LYS A 249 -12.82 1.93 -8.16
CA LYS A 249 -13.31 0.94 -7.21
C LYS A 249 -14.19 -0.11 -7.85
N ASP A 250 -15.09 0.29 -8.73
CA ASP A 250 -16.06 -0.64 -9.30
C ASP A 250 -15.37 -1.57 -10.31
N VAL A 251 -14.46 -1.02 -11.13
CA VAL A 251 -13.67 -1.82 -12.07
C VAL A 251 -12.79 -2.82 -11.32
N LEU A 252 -12.02 -2.37 -10.31
CA LEU A 252 -11.16 -3.24 -9.52
C LEU A 252 -11.95 -4.33 -8.79
N LYS A 253 -13.10 -3.96 -8.19
CA LYS A 253 -13.96 -4.93 -7.50
C LYS A 253 -14.55 -5.95 -8.48
N GLN A 254 -15.01 -5.52 -9.65
CA GLN A 254 -15.55 -6.43 -10.67
C GLN A 254 -14.51 -7.41 -11.18
N LEU A 255 -13.30 -6.93 -11.49
CA LEU A 255 -12.19 -7.78 -11.94
C LEU A 255 -11.83 -8.81 -10.87
N PHE A 256 -11.70 -8.39 -9.61
CA PHE A 256 -11.42 -9.30 -8.51
C PHE A 256 -12.56 -10.30 -8.28
N MET A 257 -13.82 -9.87 -8.37
CA MET A 257 -14.95 -10.78 -8.27
C MET A 257 -14.96 -11.82 -9.39
N ALA A 258 -14.52 -11.48 -10.60
CA ALA A 258 -14.35 -12.45 -11.68
C ALA A 258 -13.30 -13.51 -11.32
N THR A 259 -12.16 -13.10 -10.76
CA THR A 259 -11.11 -13.99 -10.25
C THR A 259 -11.62 -14.98 -9.20
N VAL A 260 -12.52 -14.55 -8.32
CA VAL A 260 -13.09 -15.39 -7.26
C VAL A 260 -14.23 -16.30 -7.74
N THR A 261 -14.94 -15.91 -8.80
CA THR A 261 -16.10 -16.63 -9.32
C THR A 261 -15.80 -17.59 -10.47
N GLU A 262 -14.54 -17.68 -10.92
CA GLU A 262 -14.09 -18.54 -12.02
C GLU A 262 -14.39 -20.03 -11.78
N THR A 263 -15.61 -20.42 -12.12
CA THR A 263 -15.95 -21.72 -12.68
C THR A 263 -15.34 -21.74 -14.08
N GLY A 264 -14.27 -22.52 -14.24
CA GLY A 264 -13.35 -22.49 -15.37
C GLY A 264 -14.01 -22.22 -16.72
N LYS A 265 -13.77 -21.03 -17.28
CA LYS A 265 -13.85 -20.78 -18.71
C LYS A 265 -12.72 -19.82 -19.06
N GLN A 266 -11.68 -20.39 -19.69
CA GLN A 266 -10.80 -19.64 -20.57
C GLN A 266 -11.67 -18.80 -21.51
N ARG A 267 -11.69 -17.48 -21.28
CA ARG A 267 -12.07 -16.52 -22.31
C ARG A 267 -10.79 -15.83 -22.72
N THR A 268 -10.20 -16.37 -23.79
CA THR A 268 -9.38 -15.63 -24.72
C THR A 268 -10.19 -14.45 -25.24
N THR A 269 -10.14 -13.32 -24.52
CA THR A 269 -10.41 -12.03 -25.15
C THR A 269 -9.18 -11.72 -25.98
N HIS A 270 -9.31 -11.84 -27.30
CA HIS A 270 -8.45 -11.11 -28.23
C HIS A 270 -8.56 -9.62 -27.89
N SER A 271 -7.70 -9.15 -26.98
CA SER A 271 -7.43 -7.74 -26.83
C SER A 271 -6.62 -7.34 -28.05
N LYS A 272 -7.08 -6.28 -28.73
CA LYS A 272 -6.39 -5.71 -29.89
C LYS A 272 -4.94 -5.45 -29.51
N GLU A 273 -4.04 -5.89 -30.39
CA GLU A 273 -2.61 -5.69 -30.29
C GLU A 273 -2.27 -4.24 -29.96
N GLY A 274 -1.38 -4.07 -28.97
CA GLY A 274 -0.37 -3.03 -28.98
C GLY A 274 -0.81 -1.63 -28.57
N GLN A 275 -0.99 -1.41 -27.26
CA GLN A 275 -0.48 -0.18 -26.65
C GLN A 275 -0.27 -0.38 -25.15
N VAL A 276 0.89 -0.95 -24.82
CA VAL A 276 1.47 -0.85 -23.48
C VAL A 276 1.54 0.64 -23.13
N CYS A 277 1.06 1.01 -21.96
CA CYS A 277 1.17 2.40 -21.50
C CYS A 277 2.65 2.77 -21.37
N PRO A 278 3.09 3.94 -21.89
CA PRO A 278 4.46 4.41 -21.73
C PRO A 278 4.81 4.68 -20.26
#